data_AF-A0A060BQJ5-F1
#
_entry.id   AF-A0A060BQJ5-F1
#
_cell.length_a   1.000
_cell.length_b   1.000
_cell.length_c   1.000
_cell.angle_alpha   90.00
_cell.angle_beta   90.00
_cell.angle_gamma   90.00
#
_symmetry.space_group_name_H-M   'P 1'
#
loop_
_entity.id
_entity.type
_entity.pdbx_description
1 polymer ?
#
loop_
_entity_poly.entity_id
_entity_poly.type
_entity_poly.pdbx_seq_one_letter_code
_entity_poly.pdbx_strand_id
1 'polypeptide(L)' 'MTEQSIRAWLEAHPERAKSIMDANPSYVFFKVTPELAAEDGPPGALGVSLTPGHSIAVDRRYLPLGAPVWLSTTDP' A
#
# COMPACT_ATOMS: atom_id res chain seq x y z
N MET A 1 -7.57 17.27 -3.79
CA MET A 1 -6.59 17.25 -2.67
C MET A 1 -5.74 16.00 -2.85
N THR A 2 -4.42 16.15 -2.93
CA THR A 2 -3.45 15.05 -3.07
C THR A 2 -2.83 14.72 -1.72
N GLU A 3 -2.24 13.53 -1.58
CA GLU A 3 -1.44 13.16 -0.40
C GLU A 3 -0.41 14.25 -0.06
N GLN A 4 0.31 14.73 -1.07
CA GLN A 4 1.32 15.78 -0.94
C GLN A 4 0.74 17.08 -0.36
N SER A 5 -0.43 17.51 -0.85
CA SER A 5 -1.08 18.73 -0.36
C SER A 5 -1.57 18.59 1.10
N ILE A 6 -2.03 17.40 1.49
CA ILE A 6 -2.50 17.12 2.85
C ILE A 6 -1.31 17.05 3.80
N ARG A 7 -0.23 16.35 3.41
CA ARG A 7 1.02 16.26 4.17
C ARG A 7 1.59 17.64 4.46
N ALA A 8 1.78 18.46 3.41
CA ALA A 8 2.30 19.82 3.56
C ALA A 8 1.45 20.67 4.49
N TRP A 9 0.11 20.53 4.41
CA TRP A 9 -0.79 21.26 5.29
C TRP A 9 -0.68 20.80 6.75
N LEU A 10 -0.59 19.49 7.01
CA LEU A 10 -0.44 18.92 8.34
C LEU A 10 0.88 19.35 9.00
N GLU A 11 1.97 19.39 8.23
CA GLU A 11 3.28 19.86 8.68
C GLU A 11 3.27 21.36 9.02
N ALA A 12 2.52 22.17 8.25
CA ALA A 12 2.39 23.60 8.47
C ALA A 12 1.46 23.99 9.65
N HIS A 13 0.59 23.08 10.11
CA HIS A 13 -0.40 23.34 11.18
C HIS A 13 -0.36 22.24 12.26
N PRO A 14 0.76 22.05 12.97
CA PRO A 14 0.93 20.97 13.94
C PRO A 14 -0.10 21.01 15.07
N GLU A 15 -0.60 22.19 15.43
CA GLU A 15 -1.62 22.40 16.46
C GLU A 15 -3.01 21.88 16.05
N ARG A 16 -3.27 21.75 14.75
CA ARG A 16 -4.53 21.22 14.19
C ARG A 16 -4.39 19.81 13.62
N ALA A 17 -3.17 19.35 13.36
CA ALA A 17 -2.90 18.07 12.73
C ALA A 17 -3.54 16.90 13.50
N LYS A 18 -3.45 16.91 14.84
CA LYS A 18 -4.00 15.84 15.67
C LYS A 18 -5.51 15.65 15.50
N SER A 19 -6.30 16.72 15.60
CA SER A 19 -7.77 16.60 15.51
C SER A 19 -8.24 16.12 14.14
N ILE A 20 -7.48 16.44 13.08
CA ILE A 20 -7.76 15.96 11.73
C ILE A 20 -7.40 14.49 11.57
N MET A 21 -6.25 14.04 12.10
CA MET A 21 -5.88 12.63 12.09
C MET A 21 -6.88 11.78 12.89
N ASP A 22 -7.34 12.29 14.04
CA ASP A 22 -8.31 11.60 14.91
C ASP A 22 -9.71 11.48 14.26
N ALA A 23 -10.00 12.20 13.16
CA ALA A 23 -11.26 12.08 12.44
C ALA A 23 -11.42 10.72 11.74
N ASN A 24 -10.32 10.00 11.48
CA ASN A 24 -10.36 8.63 10.97
C ASN A 24 -10.19 7.64 12.13
N PRO A 25 -11.24 6.89 12.55
CA PRO A 25 -11.13 5.93 13.65
C PRO A 25 -10.33 4.67 13.28
N SER A 26 -10.03 4.45 12.00
CA SER A 26 -9.21 3.31 11.57
C SER A 26 -7.77 3.48 12.04
N TYR A 27 -7.25 2.49 12.77
CA TYR A 27 -5.88 2.47 13.27
C TYR A 27 -5.16 1.19 12.83
N VAL A 28 -4.01 1.32 12.17
CA VAL A 28 -3.24 0.20 11.61
C VAL A 28 -2.03 -0.07 12.51
N PHE A 29 -1.86 -1.34 12.90
CA PHE A 29 -0.68 -1.82 13.62
C PHE A 29 0.31 -2.47 12.64
N PHE A 30 1.60 -2.45 12.97
CA PHE A 30 2.66 -3.03 12.15
C PHE A 30 3.45 -4.08 12.92
N LYS A 31 3.96 -5.08 12.19
CA LYS A 31 4.98 -6.03 12.65
C LYS A 31 6.28 -5.74 11.91
N VAL A 32 7.36 -5.51 12.65
CA VAL A 32 8.70 -5.35 12.07
C VAL A 32 9.20 -6.72 11.58
N THR A 33 9.68 -6.77 10.34
CA THR A 33 10.22 -7.99 9.71
C THR A 33 11.67 -7.71 9.32
N PRO A 34 12.65 -8.09 10.16
CA PRO A 34 14.05 -7.70 9.97
C PRO A 34 14.74 -8.42 8.82
N GLU A 35 14.19 -9.54 8.34
CA GLU A 35 14.78 -10.34 7.27
C GLU A 35 14.39 -9.86 5.85
N LEU A 36 13.47 -8.90 5.73
CA LEU A 36 13.10 -8.33 4.43
C LEU A 36 14.07 -7.21 4.07
N ALA A 37 14.92 -7.41 3.06
CA ALA A 37 15.79 -6.37 2.57
C ALA A 37 14.94 -5.23 1.96
N ALA A 38 15.42 -3.98 2.03
CA ALA A 38 14.64 -2.85 1.51
C ALA A 38 14.40 -2.95 0.00
N GLU A 39 15.31 -3.63 -0.72
CA GLU A 39 15.18 -3.98 -2.12
C GLU A 39 14.15 -5.08 -2.41
N ASP A 40 13.84 -5.93 -1.42
CA ASP A 40 12.82 -6.96 -1.53
C ASP A 40 11.45 -6.30 -1.33
N GLY A 41 10.68 -6.16 -2.41
CA GLY A 41 9.32 -5.63 -2.34
C GLY A 41 8.47 -6.32 -1.25
N PRO A 42 7.43 -5.67 -0.71
CA PRO A 42 6.66 -6.22 0.40
C PRO A 42 6.03 -7.57 0.02
N PRO A 43 5.92 -8.53 0.97
CA PRO A 43 5.24 -9.78 0.71
C PRO A 43 3.74 -9.54 0.47
N GLY A 44 3.22 -10.10 -0.62
CA GLY A 44 1.80 -10.08 -0.92
C GLY A 44 1.01 -11.16 -0.17
N ALA A 45 -0.27 -11.32 -0.53
CA ALA A 45 -1.12 -12.37 0.05
C ALA A 45 -0.65 -13.81 -0.23
N LEU A 46 0.21 -14.01 -1.23
CA LEU A 46 0.86 -15.29 -1.53
C LEU A 46 2.07 -15.59 -0.61
N GLY A 47 2.50 -14.63 0.20
CA GLY A 47 3.66 -14.77 1.09
C GLY A 47 5.01 -14.62 0.40
N VAL A 48 5.03 -14.16 -0.86
CA VAL A 48 6.24 -13.88 -1.64
C VAL A 48 6.32 -12.40 -1.96
N SER A 49 7.54 -11.88 -2.11
CA SER A 49 7.80 -10.48 -2.46
C SER A 49 7.23 -10.13 -3.83
N LEU A 50 6.61 -8.94 -3.92
CA LEU A 50 6.01 -8.46 -5.16
C LEU A 50 7.07 -7.90 -6.12
N THR A 51 6.91 -8.18 -7.41
CA THR A 51 7.74 -7.59 -8.48
C THR A 51 7.05 -6.34 -9.04
N PRO A 52 7.71 -5.16 -9.04
CA PRO A 52 7.14 -3.94 -9.60
C PRO A 52 6.65 -4.12 -11.04
N GLY A 53 5.42 -3.68 -11.30
CA GLY A 53 4.78 -3.79 -12.62
C GLY A 53 4.38 -5.20 -13.06
N HIS A 54 4.75 -6.25 -12.32
CA HIS A 54 4.56 -7.65 -12.71
C HIS A 54 3.82 -8.49 -11.66
N SER A 55 3.32 -7.85 -10.60
CA SER A 55 2.47 -8.47 -9.60
C SER A 55 1.16 -7.71 -9.48
N ILE A 56 0.03 -8.42 -9.49
CA ILE A 56 -1.31 -7.85 -9.38
C ILE A 56 -2.08 -8.45 -8.21
N ALA A 57 -2.90 -7.63 -7.55
CA ALA A 57 -3.87 -8.13 -6.58
C ALA A 57 -5.12 -8.64 -7.33
N VAL A 58 -5.64 -9.80 -6.90
CA VAL A 58 -6.81 -10.45 -7.54
C VAL A 58 -7.85 -10.86 -6.51
N ASP A 59 -9.11 -11.02 -6.95
CA ASP A 59 -10.14 -11.68 -6.16
C ASP A 59 -9.98 -13.20 -6.25
N ARG A 60 -9.66 -13.80 -5.10
CA ARG A 60 -9.37 -15.23 -4.93
C ARG A 60 -10.56 -16.14 -5.24
N ARG A 61 -11.78 -15.59 -5.33
CA ARG A 61 -12.98 -16.35 -5.74
C ARG A 61 -12.98 -16.68 -7.24
N TYR A 62 -12.24 -15.90 -8.04
CA TYR A 62 -12.19 -16.03 -9.50
C TYR A 62 -10.82 -16.43 -10.02
N LEU A 63 -9.73 -15.93 -9.41
CA LEU A 63 -8.36 -16.25 -9.80
C LEU A 63 -7.56 -16.73 -8.58
N PRO A 64 -6.98 -17.95 -8.62
CA PRO A 64 -6.12 -18.41 -7.54
C PRO A 64 -4.81 -17.61 -7.48
N LEU A 65 -4.26 -17.45 -6.28
CA LEU A 65 -2.97 -16.77 -6.11
C LEU A 65 -1.86 -17.53 -6.83
N GLY A 66 -0.99 -16.80 -7.53
CA GLY A 66 0.14 -17.36 -8.26
C GLY A 66 -0.16 -17.79 -9.69
N ALA A 67 -1.42 -17.71 -10.15
CA ALA A 67 -1.74 -17.95 -11.56
C ALA A 67 -1.12 -16.86 -12.46
N PRO A 68 -0.50 -17.22 -13.59
CA PRO A 68 -0.04 -16.25 -14.57
C PRO A 68 -1.24 -15.57 -15.25
N VAL A 69 -1.17 -14.26 -15.43
CA VAL A 69 -2.21 -13.45 -16.06
C VAL A 69 -1.59 -12.58 -17.15
N TRP A 70 -2.17 -12.62 -18.35
CA TRP A 70 -1.88 -11.64 -19.39
C TRP A 70 -2.87 -10.49 -19.27
N LEU A 71 -2.37 -9.28 -18.98
CA LEU A 71 -3.19 -8.07 -18.86
C LEU A 71 -2.94 -7.16 -20.06
N SER A 72 -3.97 -6.95 -20.88
CA SER A 72 -3.96 -5.94 -21.94
C SER A 72 -4.74 -4.72 -21.48
N THR A 73 -4.01 -3.62 -21.23
CA THR A 73 -4.53 -2.33 -20.79
C THR A 73 -3.62 -1.21 -21.29
N THR A 74 -3.99 0.04 -21.04
CA THR A 74 -3.18 1.22 -21.32
C THR A 74 -2.82 1.95 -20.03
N ASP A 75 -1.67 2.63 -20.01
CA ASP A 75 -1.35 3.61 -18.97
C ASP A 75 -2.26 4.84 -19.19
N PRO A 76 -3.06 5.25 -18.19
CA PRO A 76 -4.02 6.36 -18.32
C PRO A 76 -3.37 7.75 -18.49
#